data_AF-A0A1H7ZN15-F1
#
_entry.id   AF-A0A1H7ZN15-F1
#
_cell.length_a   1.000
_cell.length_b   1.000
_cell.length_c   1.000
_cell.angle_alpha   90.00
_cell.angle_beta   90.00
_cell.angle_gamma   90.00
#
_symmetry.space_group_name_H-M   'P 1'
#
loop_
_entity.id
_entity.type
_entity.pdbx_description
1 polymer ?
#
loop_
_entity_poly.entity_id
_entity_poly.type
_entity_poly.pdbx_seq_one_letter_code
_entity_poly.pdbx_strand_id
1 'polypeptide(L)'
;MTTLIPTGLNLSAAGFALAAAFAAPALAQDAAFELPARCVAAAGMDHAAMGHGDMPDAKPGDMASGMMGMDGMDAMASMPAHVQDNMRKMMVTMPAMHDGMMNADADVAFACGMIAHHQGAIDMAEVVLEHGDDDAMKALAQEIIATQVDEITQMTTWLDAQPE
;
A
#
# COMPACT_ATOMS: atom_id res chain seq x y z
N MET A 1 1.34 -33.81 60.05
CA MET A 1 1.14 -33.70 58.59
C MET A 1 -0.30 -33.30 58.33
N THR A 2 -0.54 -32.63 57.21
CA THR A 2 -1.81 -32.07 56.71
C THR A 2 -2.02 -30.57 56.99
N THR A 3 -1.30 -29.78 56.20
CA THR A 3 -1.66 -28.45 55.70
C THR A 3 -2.94 -28.50 54.87
N LEU A 4 -3.77 -27.45 54.93
CA LEU A 4 -4.53 -26.91 53.80
C LEU A 4 -5.09 -25.51 54.16
N ILE A 5 -4.54 -24.50 53.49
CA ILE A 5 -5.07 -23.14 53.36
C ILE A 5 -5.97 -23.15 52.11
N PRO A 6 -7.06 -22.36 52.07
CA PRO A 6 -7.08 -21.29 51.07
C PRO A 6 -7.58 -19.96 51.68
N THR A 7 -6.71 -18.96 51.61
CA THR A 7 -7.06 -17.54 51.74
C THR A 7 -7.69 -17.10 50.42
N GLY A 8 -8.94 -16.64 50.47
CA GLY A 8 -9.58 -15.96 49.35
C GLY A 8 -8.95 -14.59 49.13
N LEU A 9 -8.59 -14.30 47.88
CA LEU A 9 -8.24 -12.96 47.43
C LEU A 9 -9.14 -12.63 46.24
N ASN A 10 -10.10 -11.74 46.49
CA ASN A 10 -10.90 -11.08 45.46
C ASN A 10 -10.00 -10.06 44.76
N LEU A 11 -9.77 -10.22 43.45
CA LEU A 11 -9.21 -9.16 42.62
C LEU A 11 -10.33 -8.56 41.76
N SER A 12 -10.63 -7.30 42.06
CA SER A 12 -11.63 -6.47 41.41
C SER A 12 -11.15 -6.01 40.03
N ALA A 13 -12.15 -5.64 39.23
CA ALA A 13 -12.15 -5.38 37.81
C ALA A 13 -11.06 -4.44 37.24
N ALA A 14 -10.76 -4.75 35.98
CA ALA A 14 -10.01 -3.98 35.02
C ALA A 14 -10.42 -2.49 34.95
N GLY A 15 -9.42 -1.62 34.95
CA GLY A 15 -9.53 -0.23 34.55
C GLY A 15 -8.62 0.00 33.34
N PHE A 16 -9.24 0.23 32.19
CA PHE A 16 -8.62 0.49 30.90
C PHE A 16 -7.54 1.58 30.98
N ALA A 17 -6.35 1.26 30.46
CA ALA A 17 -5.34 2.27 30.13
C ALA A 17 -5.82 3.08 28.94
N LEU A 18 -5.84 4.41 29.10
CA LEU A 18 -6.11 5.37 28.03
C LEU A 18 -4.90 5.36 27.07
N ALA A 19 -4.98 4.58 26.00
CA ALA A 19 -4.01 4.62 24.92
C ALA A 19 -4.12 5.97 24.18
N ALA A 20 -2.97 6.62 24.02
CA ALA A 20 -2.83 7.91 23.36
C ALA A 20 -3.37 7.87 21.93
N ALA A 21 -4.16 8.87 21.56
CA ALA A 21 -4.49 9.14 20.17
C ALA A 21 -3.22 9.62 19.46
N PHE A 22 -2.54 8.71 18.76
CA PHE A 22 -1.59 9.09 17.74
C PHE A 22 -2.39 9.61 16.54
N ALA A 23 -2.20 10.88 16.22
CA ALA A 23 -2.69 11.47 14.99
C ALA A 23 -2.03 10.72 13.83
N ALA A 24 -2.83 10.03 13.02
CA ALA A 24 -2.36 9.40 11.79
C ALA A 24 -1.97 10.48 10.77
N PRO A 25 -0.83 10.31 10.09
CA PRO A 25 -0.72 10.85 8.75
C PRO A 25 -0.15 9.78 7.81
N ALA A 26 -0.96 9.35 6.82
CA ALA A 26 -0.52 8.87 5.49
C ALA A 26 -1.61 8.09 4.74
N LEU A 27 -2.83 7.93 5.27
CA LEU A 27 -3.92 7.35 4.48
C LEU A 27 -4.57 8.45 3.65
N ALA A 28 -3.88 8.88 2.61
CA ALA A 28 -4.37 9.85 1.66
C ALA A 28 -5.52 9.22 0.85
N GLN A 29 -6.72 9.61 1.25
CA GLN A 29 -7.91 9.64 0.44
C GLN A 29 -7.69 10.72 -0.64
N ASP A 30 -7.73 10.34 -1.91
CA ASP A 30 -7.73 11.21 -3.11
C ASP A 30 -6.49 12.09 -3.42
N ALA A 31 -5.43 12.07 -2.61
CA ALA A 31 -4.14 12.68 -2.95
C ALA A 31 -3.14 11.57 -3.30
N ALA A 32 -2.27 11.81 -4.28
CA ALA A 32 -1.23 10.87 -4.70
C ALA A 32 -0.54 10.24 -3.47
N PHE A 33 -0.37 8.92 -3.50
CA PHE A 33 0.38 8.24 -2.46
C PHE A 33 1.82 8.72 -2.51
N GLU A 34 2.23 9.48 -1.50
CA GLU A 34 3.57 10.06 -1.40
C GLU A 34 4.46 9.15 -0.56
N LEU A 35 5.61 8.77 -1.10
CA LEU A 35 6.63 8.04 -0.36
C LEU A 35 7.42 8.97 0.58
N PRO A 36 8.03 8.42 1.65
CA PRO A 36 9.01 9.14 2.45
C PRO A 36 10.11 9.78 1.58
N ALA A 37 10.61 10.96 1.95
CA ALA A 37 11.55 11.74 1.12
C ALA A 37 12.80 10.95 0.68
N ARG A 38 13.29 10.04 1.54
CA ARG A 38 14.44 9.17 1.25
C ARG A 38 14.21 8.16 0.11
N CYS A 39 12.95 7.91 -0.25
CA CYS A 39 12.60 7.06 -1.38
C CYS A 39 12.78 7.76 -2.73
N VAL A 40 12.80 9.10 -2.76
CA VAL A 40 12.91 9.90 -3.99
C VAL A 40 14.36 10.30 -4.29
N ALA A 41 15.22 10.33 -3.27
CA ALA A 41 16.59 10.83 -3.36
C ALA A 41 17.56 9.98 -4.21
N ALA A 42 17.20 8.73 -4.53
CA ALA A 42 18.08 7.81 -5.27
C ALA A 42 17.63 7.49 -6.70
N ALA A 43 16.53 8.10 -7.19
CA ALA A 43 16.08 7.96 -8.58
C ALA A 43 16.97 8.73 -9.59
N GLY A 44 18.28 8.74 -9.35
CA GLY A 44 19.31 9.28 -10.24
C GLY A 44 19.65 8.37 -11.42
N MET A 45 18.74 7.48 -11.82
CA MET A 45 18.81 6.78 -13.10
C MET A 45 17.84 7.45 -14.05
N ASP A 46 18.42 8.15 -15.02
CA ASP A 46 17.69 8.75 -16.12
C ASP A 46 16.84 7.68 -16.81
N HIS A 47 15.52 7.82 -16.79
CA HIS A 47 14.61 6.97 -17.58
C HIS A 47 14.91 7.03 -19.10
N ALA A 48 15.83 7.90 -19.53
CA ALA A 48 16.40 7.94 -20.87
C ALA A 48 17.33 6.75 -21.21
N ALA A 49 17.88 6.04 -20.21
CA ALA A 49 18.82 4.94 -20.44
C ALA A 49 18.16 3.56 -20.63
N MET A 50 16.85 3.43 -20.38
CA MET A 50 16.09 2.24 -20.76
C MET A 50 15.82 2.30 -22.26
N GLY A 51 16.80 1.88 -23.06
CA GLY A 51 16.66 1.71 -24.50
C GLY A 51 15.45 0.83 -24.80
N HIS A 52 14.40 1.40 -25.39
CA HIS A 52 13.34 0.64 -26.02
C HIS A 52 13.96 -0.26 -27.08
N GLY A 53 14.12 -1.54 -26.76
CA GLY A 53 14.53 -2.55 -27.69
C GLY A 53 13.65 -2.50 -28.94
N ASP A 54 14.30 -2.39 -30.08
CA ASP A 54 13.72 -2.35 -31.42
C ASP A 54 12.79 -3.57 -31.61
N MET A 55 11.49 -3.34 -31.43
CA MET A 55 10.43 -4.28 -31.81
C MET A 55 10.09 -3.99 -33.28
N PRO A 56 10.18 -4.97 -34.19
CA PRO A 56 9.82 -4.75 -35.58
C PRO A 56 8.31 -4.50 -35.71
N ASP A 57 7.97 -3.36 -36.31
CA ASP A 57 6.68 -3.01 -36.92
C ASP A 57 5.43 -2.86 -36.02
N ALA A 58 5.57 -2.41 -34.78
CA ALA A 58 4.48 -1.71 -34.09
C ALA A 58 4.80 -0.22 -34.05
N LYS A 59 3.96 0.63 -34.66
CA LYS A 59 4.21 2.08 -34.63
C LYS A 59 4.20 2.56 -33.17
N PRO A 60 5.22 3.33 -32.73
CA PRO A 60 5.22 3.95 -31.40
C PRO A 60 4.04 4.92 -31.32
N GLY A 61 2.95 4.50 -30.68
CA GLY A 61 1.71 5.26 -30.59
C GLY A 61 0.45 4.40 -30.58
N ASP A 62 0.44 3.23 -31.23
CA ASP A 62 -0.84 2.54 -31.48
C ASP A 62 -1.37 1.79 -30.24
N MET A 63 -0.51 1.36 -29.31
CA MET A 63 -0.94 0.65 -28.09
C MET A 63 -1.22 1.58 -26.89
N ALA A 64 -0.49 2.70 -26.78
CA ALA A 64 -0.65 3.65 -25.67
C ALA A 64 -1.70 4.73 -25.96
N SER A 65 -1.84 5.14 -27.22
CA SER A 65 -2.78 6.18 -27.63
C SER A 65 -4.23 5.66 -27.74
N GLY A 66 -4.41 4.35 -27.97
CA GLY A 66 -5.74 3.72 -27.99
C GLY A 66 -6.43 3.65 -26.63
N MET A 67 -5.66 3.60 -25.53
CA MET A 67 -6.20 3.50 -24.16
C MET A 67 -6.48 4.87 -23.51
N MET A 68 -5.94 5.96 -24.06
CA MET A 68 -6.07 7.34 -23.55
C MET A 68 -6.92 8.26 -24.46
N GLY A 69 -7.51 7.73 -25.53
CA GLY A 69 -8.48 8.45 -26.40
C GLY A 69 -9.91 8.41 -25.85
N MET A 70 -10.87 9.10 -26.51
CA MET A 70 -12.30 9.03 -26.14
C MET A 70 -12.79 7.59 -26.02
N ASP A 71 -12.39 6.72 -26.95
CA ASP A 71 -12.73 5.29 -26.93
C ASP A 71 -12.16 4.54 -25.70
N GLY A 72 -11.01 4.96 -25.17
CA GLY A 72 -10.40 4.39 -23.97
C GLY A 72 -11.11 4.80 -22.67
N MET A 73 -11.58 6.05 -22.60
CA MET A 73 -12.41 6.54 -21.50
C MET A 73 -13.79 5.85 -21.48
N ASP A 74 -14.41 5.68 -22.65
CA ASP A 74 -15.68 4.98 -22.79
C ASP A 74 -15.54 3.48 -22.44
N ALA A 75 -14.42 2.85 -22.83
CA ALA A 75 -14.12 1.47 -22.44
C ALA A 75 -13.99 1.32 -20.93
N MET A 76 -13.30 2.24 -20.23
CA MET A 76 -13.17 2.21 -18.78
C MET A 76 -14.51 2.42 -18.07
N ALA A 77 -15.33 3.37 -18.55
CA ALA A 77 -16.65 3.66 -18.00
C ALA A 77 -17.63 2.48 -18.13
N SER A 78 -17.41 1.59 -19.11
CA SER A 78 -18.23 0.40 -19.33
C SER A 78 -17.88 -0.80 -18.44
N MET A 79 -16.75 -0.74 -17.70
CA MET A 79 -16.33 -1.83 -16.82
C MET A 79 -17.14 -1.89 -15.52
N PRO A 80 -17.21 -3.05 -14.83
CA PRO A 80 -17.80 -3.11 -13.49
C PRO A 80 -17.12 -2.13 -12.53
N ALA A 81 -17.89 -1.54 -11.60
CA ALA A 81 -17.40 -0.50 -10.69
C ALA A 81 -16.13 -0.92 -9.91
N HIS A 82 -16.10 -2.12 -9.33
CA HIS A 82 -14.93 -2.64 -8.63
C HIS A 82 -13.68 -2.74 -9.52
N VAL A 83 -13.82 -2.98 -10.83
CA VAL A 83 -12.69 -2.99 -11.76
C VAL A 83 -12.16 -1.57 -11.95
N GLN A 84 -13.05 -0.59 -12.13
CA GLN A 84 -12.68 0.82 -12.25
C GLN A 84 -11.97 1.32 -10.99
N ASP A 85 -12.48 0.98 -9.81
CA ASP A 85 -11.90 1.39 -8.52
C ASP A 85 -10.53 0.75 -8.29
N ASN A 86 -10.39 -0.56 -8.54
CA ASN A 86 -9.09 -1.24 -8.48
C ASN A 86 -8.07 -0.59 -9.43
N MET A 87 -8.46 -0.30 -10.68
CA MET A 87 -7.57 0.35 -11.65
C MET A 87 -7.18 1.76 -11.18
N ARG A 88 -8.14 2.56 -10.72
CA ARG A 88 -7.88 3.92 -10.21
C ARG A 88 -6.88 3.89 -9.05
N LYS A 89 -7.10 3.01 -8.06
CA LYS A 89 -6.25 2.85 -6.88
C LYS A 89 -4.85 2.34 -7.24
N MET A 90 -4.73 1.33 -8.09
CA MET A 90 -3.42 0.85 -8.56
C MET A 90 -2.64 1.93 -9.31
N MET A 91 -3.31 2.77 -10.13
CA MET A 91 -2.63 3.87 -10.83
C MET A 91 -1.96 4.87 -9.89
N VAL A 92 -2.43 4.99 -8.65
CA VAL A 92 -1.86 5.90 -7.65
C VAL A 92 -0.55 5.35 -7.05
N THR A 93 -0.48 4.06 -6.77
CA THR A 93 0.66 3.45 -6.05
C THR A 93 1.76 2.91 -6.96
N MET A 94 1.42 2.60 -8.24
CA MET A 94 2.38 2.02 -9.19
C MET A 94 3.63 2.90 -9.46
N PRO A 95 3.52 4.22 -9.69
CA PRO A 95 4.69 5.07 -9.88
C PRO A 95 5.60 5.09 -8.66
N ALA A 96 5.02 5.25 -7.47
CA ALA A 96 5.74 5.21 -6.20
C ALA A 96 6.47 3.88 -6.00
N MET A 97 5.80 2.75 -6.25
CA MET A 97 6.42 1.43 -6.15
C MET A 97 7.63 1.31 -7.08
N HIS A 98 7.50 1.75 -8.33
CA HIS A 98 8.60 1.75 -9.29
C HIS A 98 9.77 2.60 -8.78
N ASP A 99 9.51 3.85 -8.41
CA ASP A 99 10.55 4.78 -7.96
C ASP A 99 11.26 4.26 -6.70
N GLY A 100 10.51 3.72 -5.74
CA GLY A 100 11.04 3.13 -4.52
C GLY A 100 11.96 1.94 -4.79
N MET A 101 11.58 1.04 -5.71
CA MET A 101 12.39 -0.12 -6.08
C MET A 101 13.69 0.22 -6.82
N MET A 102 13.79 1.43 -7.39
CA MET A 102 14.96 1.89 -8.14
C MET A 102 16.04 2.53 -7.24
N ASN A 103 15.85 2.53 -5.92
CA ASN A 103 16.86 3.03 -5.00
C ASN A 103 18.17 2.21 -5.08
N ALA A 104 19.32 2.89 -4.97
CA ALA A 104 20.62 2.25 -5.05
C ALA A 104 20.97 1.42 -3.80
N ASP A 105 20.43 1.79 -2.65
CA ASP A 105 20.54 0.99 -1.42
C ASP A 105 19.43 -0.07 -1.40
N ALA A 106 19.81 -1.34 -1.22
CA ALA A 106 18.89 -2.47 -1.32
C ALA A 106 17.85 -2.49 -0.18
N ASP A 107 18.22 -2.07 1.02
CA ASP A 107 17.33 -2.05 2.18
C ASP A 107 16.32 -0.89 2.04
N VAL A 108 16.80 0.26 1.57
CA VAL A 108 15.91 1.40 1.24
C VAL A 108 15.00 1.05 0.06
N ALA A 109 15.51 0.38 -0.98
CA ALA A 109 14.71 -0.05 -2.12
C ALA A 109 13.59 -1.01 -1.71
N PHE A 110 13.92 -1.97 -0.83
CA PHE A 110 12.94 -2.89 -0.27
C PHE A 110 11.86 -2.14 0.52
N ALA A 111 12.25 -1.30 1.48
CA ALA A 111 11.31 -0.58 2.33
C ALA A 111 10.42 0.37 1.51
N CYS A 112 10.99 1.16 0.61
CA CYS A 112 10.24 2.10 -0.22
C CYS A 112 9.30 1.40 -1.20
N GLY A 113 9.78 0.36 -1.89
CA GLY A 113 8.94 -0.44 -2.80
C GLY A 113 7.80 -1.16 -2.07
N MET A 114 8.10 -1.75 -0.90
CA MET A 114 7.10 -2.46 -0.10
C MET A 114 6.09 -1.54 0.55
N ILE A 115 6.45 -0.32 0.96
CA ILE A 115 5.49 0.68 1.44
C ILE A 115 4.42 0.95 0.36
N ALA A 116 4.82 1.19 -0.89
CA ALA A 116 3.88 1.41 -2.00
C ALA A 116 3.07 0.15 -2.36
N HIS A 117 3.73 -1.01 -2.40
CA HIS A 117 3.05 -2.28 -2.65
C HIS A 117 1.98 -2.58 -1.60
N HIS A 118 2.29 -2.34 -0.32
CA HIS A 118 1.36 -2.58 0.78
C HIS A 118 0.18 -1.61 0.75
N GLN A 119 0.42 -0.35 0.39
CA GLN A 119 -0.68 0.58 0.15
C GLN A 119 -1.61 0.09 -0.96
N GLY A 120 -1.07 -0.42 -2.08
CA GLY A 120 -1.88 -0.99 -3.16
C GLY A 120 -2.72 -2.18 -2.71
N ALA A 121 -2.19 -3.02 -1.81
CA ALA A 121 -2.94 -4.14 -1.25
C ALA A 121 -4.04 -3.69 -0.27
N ILE A 122 -3.78 -2.70 0.58
CA ILE A 122 -4.79 -2.05 1.43
C ILE A 122 -5.90 -1.46 0.56
N ASP A 123 -5.53 -0.78 -0.52
CA ASP A 123 -6.48 -0.16 -1.43
C ASP A 123 -7.42 -1.19 -2.08
N MET A 124 -6.89 -2.32 -2.54
CA MET A 124 -7.70 -3.42 -3.08
C MET A 124 -8.55 -4.11 -2.02
N ALA A 125 -8.03 -4.22 -0.78
CA ALA A 125 -8.79 -4.76 0.33
C ALA A 125 -10.02 -3.88 0.65
N GLU A 126 -9.88 -2.56 0.59
CA GLU A 126 -11.02 -1.64 0.71
C GLU A 126 -12.05 -1.83 -0.41
N VAL A 127 -11.60 -2.07 -1.65
CA VAL A 127 -12.52 -2.34 -2.78
C VAL A 127 -13.35 -3.60 -2.54
N VAL A 128 -12.76 -4.69 -2.03
CA VAL A 128 -13.57 -5.90 -1.74
C VAL A 128 -14.48 -5.72 -0.53
N LEU A 129 -14.14 -4.85 0.44
CA LEU A 129 -15.05 -4.50 1.53
C LEU A 129 -16.29 -3.75 1.04
N GLU A 130 -16.11 -2.87 0.05
CA GLU A 130 -17.17 -2.09 -0.56
C GLU A 130 -18.02 -2.91 -1.54
N HIS A 131 -17.39 -3.67 -2.43
CA HIS A 131 -18.05 -4.31 -3.58
C HIS A 131 -18.26 -5.82 -3.45
N GLY A 132 -17.56 -6.48 -2.53
CA GLY A 132 -17.67 -7.94 -2.35
C GLY A 132 -18.91 -8.37 -1.58
N ASP A 133 -19.29 -9.64 -1.70
CA ASP A 133 -20.43 -10.24 -0.98
C ASP A 133 -20.03 -11.46 -0.13
N ASP A 134 -18.81 -11.98 -0.26
CA ASP A 134 -18.32 -13.14 0.50
C ASP A 134 -17.73 -12.72 1.84
N ASP A 135 -18.34 -13.19 2.94
CA ASP A 135 -17.95 -12.83 4.31
C ASP A 135 -16.52 -13.27 4.66
N ALA A 136 -16.07 -14.43 4.17
CA ALA A 136 -14.71 -14.90 4.45
C ALA A 136 -13.67 -14.00 3.75
N MET A 137 -14.00 -13.51 2.56
CA MET A 137 -13.13 -12.60 1.84
C MET A 137 -13.09 -11.20 2.44
N LYS A 138 -14.21 -10.70 2.97
CA LYS A 138 -14.22 -9.45 3.74
C LYS A 138 -13.44 -9.57 5.04
N ALA A 139 -13.53 -10.71 5.73
CA ALA A 139 -12.72 -10.96 6.93
C ALA A 139 -11.23 -10.93 6.60
N LEU A 140 -10.80 -11.63 5.54
CA LEU A 140 -9.41 -11.60 5.10
C LEU A 140 -8.94 -10.18 4.72
N ALA A 141 -9.80 -9.40 4.06
CA ALA A 141 -9.47 -8.02 3.70
C ALA A 141 -9.22 -7.14 4.93
N GLN A 142 -10.01 -7.29 6.00
CA GLN A 142 -9.78 -6.57 7.26
C GLN A 142 -8.46 -6.97 7.93
N GLU A 143 -8.13 -8.27 7.91
CA GLU A 143 -6.85 -8.78 8.43
C GLU A 143 -5.65 -8.24 7.62
N ILE A 144 -5.78 -8.20 6.29
CA ILE A 144 -4.80 -7.63 5.38
C ILE A 144 -4.57 -6.15 5.71
N ILE A 145 -5.63 -5.36 5.85
CA ILE A 145 -5.52 -3.93 6.16
C ILE A 145 -4.77 -3.73 7.48
N ALA A 146 -5.19 -4.44 8.55
CA ALA A 146 -4.55 -4.29 9.85
C ALA A 146 -3.05 -4.64 9.80
N THR A 147 -2.72 -5.77 9.19
CA THR A 147 -1.33 -6.27 9.12
C THR A 147 -0.45 -5.34 8.29
N GLN A 148 -0.92 -4.93 7.11
CA GLN A 148 -0.09 -4.15 6.18
C GLN A 148 0.06 -2.70 6.62
N VAL A 149 -0.89 -2.13 7.39
CA VAL A 149 -0.70 -0.82 8.05
C VAL A 149 0.44 -0.90 9.09
N ASP A 150 0.50 -1.97 9.87
CA ASP A 150 1.58 -2.17 10.84
C ASP A 150 2.94 -2.36 10.15
N GLU A 151 2.99 -3.07 9.02
CA GLU A 151 4.21 -3.24 8.21
C GLU A 151 4.67 -1.94 7.56
N ILE A 152 3.76 -1.13 7.02
CA ILE A 152 4.08 0.23 6.52
C ILE A 152 4.67 1.08 7.65
N THR A 153 4.09 1.01 8.84
CA THR A 153 4.59 1.75 10.01
C THR A 153 5.99 1.31 10.40
N GLN A 154 6.28 0.00 10.40
CA GLN A 154 7.61 -0.54 10.68
C GLN A 154 8.64 -0.06 9.67
N MET A 155 8.33 -0.14 8.37
CA MET A 155 9.24 0.29 7.30
C MET A 155 9.48 1.80 7.33
N THR A 156 8.43 2.60 7.52
CA THR A 156 8.54 4.06 7.63
C THR A 156 9.38 4.46 8.85
N THR A 157 9.17 3.79 9.99
CA THR A 157 9.96 4.03 11.20
C THR A 157 11.43 3.65 11.00
N TRP A 158 11.69 2.51 10.35
CA TRP A 158 13.06 2.08 10.05
C TRP A 158 13.75 3.06 9.12
N LEU A 159 13.06 3.50 8.07
CA LEU A 159 13.50 4.53 7.15
C LEU A 159 13.89 5.78 7.95
N ASP A 160 13.03 6.30 8.82
CA ASP A 160 13.29 7.49 9.64
C ASP A 160 14.46 7.40 10.61
N ALA A 161 14.86 6.18 10.98
CA ALA A 161 16.03 5.94 11.81
C ALA A 161 17.34 5.83 11.03
N GLN A 162 17.30 5.77 9.69
CA GLN A 162 18.52 5.66 8.89
C GLN A 162 19.28 6.99 8.86
N PRO A 163 20.63 6.94 8.93
CA PRO A 163 21.45 8.13 8.72
C PRO A 163 21.25 8.67 7.31
N GLU A 164 21.35 10.00 7.17
CA GLU A 164 21.39 10.69 5.87
C GLU A 164 22.59 10.28 5.02
#